data_AF-A0A818LH75-F1
#
_entry.id   AF-A0A818LH75-F1
#
_cell.length_a   1.000
_cell.length_b   1.000
_cell.length_c   1.000
_cell.angle_alpha   90.00
_cell.angle_beta   90.00
_cell.angle_gamma   90.00
#
_symmetry.space_group_name_H-M   'P 1'
#
loop_
_entity.id
_entity.type
_entity.pdbx_description
1 polymer ?
#
loop_
_entity_poly.entity_id
_entity_poly.type
_entity_poly.pdbx_seq_one_letter_code
_entity_poly.pdbx_strand_id
1 'polypeptide(L)'
;MDKEFLRRALQGRSKYGKEAFRMKFVVRISTCPILMEFDARIIPRVTQEDWPHRIKLVSVTGIDFAGRIHDVDDICTYVKNWRDVYGIDPNSNLLRVYNGRDFHRKANGPRGKLDKDRLRNDLMRMARLRLRACDNELIQVVVETGIGLGIFAGTAIGIDETVRSLSASAIRQVLEEDGSTYRNVRAVVFALPLFGKRHRNSKTQDTYQVFADEFNQSHYQGPIPVLIADQDMHRLTVAIARNGFNVSELNPADSHGVFGEYWQNRGPAVEEKLALTTVGLLVQHHLINPYVLNPDHYHLI
;
A
#
# COMPACT_ATOMS: atom_id res chain seq x y z
N MET A 1 6.15 -15.67 11.99
CA MET A 1 5.93 -14.35 12.64
C MET A 1 5.26 -14.63 13.98
N ASP A 2 5.74 -14.06 15.09
CA ASP A 2 5.21 -14.40 16.42
C ASP A 2 3.91 -13.62 16.74
N LYS A 3 2.95 -14.28 17.41
CA LYS A 3 1.66 -13.69 17.80
C LYS A 3 1.83 -12.46 18.71
N GLU A 4 2.89 -12.43 19.51
CA GLU A 4 3.18 -11.33 20.43
C GLU A 4 3.55 -10.04 19.69
N PHE A 5 4.32 -10.13 18.61
CA PHE A 5 4.67 -9.04 17.70
C PHE A 5 3.42 -8.46 17.05
N LEU A 6 2.55 -9.30 16.50
CA LEU A 6 1.29 -8.85 15.90
C LEU A 6 0.44 -8.10 16.93
N ARG A 7 0.30 -8.65 18.14
CA ARG A 7 -0.40 -7.98 19.24
C ARG A 7 0.21 -6.62 19.59
N ARG A 8 1.54 -6.51 19.68
CA ARG A 8 2.22 -5.23 19.97
C ARG A 8 2.05 -4.22 18.83
N ALA A 9 2.15 -4.67 17.58
CA ALA A 9 1.95 -3.83 16.40
C ALA A 9 0.52 -3.27 16.36
N LEU A 10 -0.48 -4.11 16.61
CA LEU A 10 -1.91 -3.77 16.70
C LEU A 10 -2.29 -2.92 17.92
N GLN A 11 -1.36 -2.73 18.87
CA GLN A 11 -1.50 -1.80 19.99
C GLN A 11 -0.80 -0.46 19.73
N GLY A 12 -0.18 -0.26 18.56
CA GLY A 12 0.63 0.93 18.27
C GLY A 12 1.93 0.96 19.08
N ARG A 13 2.37 -0.19 19.55
CA ARG A 13 3.59 -0.35 20.37
C ARG A 13 4.76 -0.91 19.56
N SER A 14 4.59 -1.08 18.24
CA SER A 14 5.69 -1.44 17.35
C SER A 14 6.65 -0.26 17.17
N LYS A 15 7.95 -0.54 17.21
CA LYS A 15 8.99 0.47 16.92
C LYS A 15 9.19 0.63 15.41
N TYR A 16 9.70 1.79 15.00
CA TYR A 16 10.20 1.99 13.63
C TYR A 16 11.36 1.04 13.31
N GLY A 17 11.70 0.91 12.02
CA GLY A 17 12.73 -0.02 11.56
C GLY A 17 12.21 -1.46 11.48
N LYS A 18 12.92 -2.44 12.08
CA LYS A 18 12.69 -3.87 11.79
C LYS A 18 11.27 -4.33 12.07
N GLU A 19 10.63 -3.78 13.10
CA GLU A 19 9.24 -4.10 13.43
C GLU A 19 8.28 -3.53 12.38
N ALA A 20 8.49 -2.28 11.94
CA ALA A 20 7.73 -1.66 10.87
C ALA A 20 7.94 -2.36 9.50
N PHE A 21 9.17 -2.78 9.20
CA PHE A 21 9.50 -3.55 8.00
C PHE A 21 8.77 -4.91 7.97
N ARG A 22 8.63 -5.58 9.12
CA ARG A 22 7.89 -6.85 9.20
C ARG A 22 6.41 -6.69 8.84
N MET A 23 5.82 -5.51 9.07
CA MET A 23 4.41 -5.24 8.75
C MET A 23 4.11 -5.20 7.25
N LYS A 24 5.13 -5.02 6.38
CA LYS A 24 4.98 -5.11 4.92
C LYS A 24 4.48 -6.49 4.47
N PHE A 25 4.68 -7.52 5.29
CA PHE A 25 4.28 -8.90 5.00
C PHE A 25 3.10 -9.37 5.87
N VAL A 26 2.33 -8.43 6.41
CA VAL A 26 1.11 -8.68 7.18
C VAL A 26 -0.08 -8.12 6.42
N VAL A 27 -1.14 -8.93 6.30
CA VAL A 27 -2.42 -8.45 5.78
C VAL A 27 -3.33 -8.05 6.93
N ARG A 28 -3.89 -6.85 6.84
CA ARG A 28 -4.87 -6.29 7.79
C ARG A 28 -6.23 -6.27 7.09
N ILE A 29 -7.29 -6.67 7.79
CA ILE A 29 -8.63 -6.76 7.22
C ILE A 29 -9.60 -5.99 8.12
N SER A 30 -10.36 -5.08 7.54
CA SER A 30 -11.45 -4.37 8.20
C SER A 30 -12.75 -4.51 7.41
N THR A 31 -13.84 -4.79 8.12
CA THR A 31 -15.18 -4.97 7.55
C THR A 31 -16.04 -3.74 7.80
N CYS A 32 -16.85 -3.34 6.80
CA CYS A 32 -17.78 -2.19 6.89
C CYS A 32 -17.11 -0.82 7.14
N PRO A 33 -16.02 -0.47 6.43
CA PRO A 33 -15.29 0.78 6.68
C PRO A 33 -16.16 1.99 6.39
N ILE A 34 -16.15 3.03 7.23
CA ILE A 34 -16.74 4.34 6.88
C ILE A 34 -15.90 4.97 5.78
N LEU A 35 -16.52 5.24 4.63
CA LEU A 35 -15.91 5.86 3.46
C LEU A 35 -16.30 7.34 3.37
N MET A 36 -15.35 8.18 2.98
CA MET A 36 -15.47 9.62 2.74
C MET A 36 -14.82 9.91 1.38
N GLU A 37 -15.38 10.83 0.60
CA GLU A 37 -14.80 11.21 -0.70
C GLU A 37 -13.52 12.06 -0.52
N PHE A 38 -12.66 12.11 -1.54
CA PHE A 38 -11.42 12.91 -1.57
C PHE A 38 -11.60 14.42 -1.35
N ASP A 39 -12.81 14.94 -1.45
CA ASP A 39 -13.16 16.33 -1.15
C ASP A 39 -13.70 16.51 0.29
N ALA A 40 -13.54 15.49 1.14
CA ALA A 40 -14.05 15.41 2.51
C ALA A 40 -15.59 15.43 2.63
N ARG A 41 -16.33 15.20 1.54
CA ARG A 41 -17.77 14.96 1.62
C ARG A 41 -18.02 13.55 2.14
N ILE A 42 -18.76 13.48 3.24
CA ILE A 42 -19.23 12.21 3.80
C ILE A 42 -20.20 11.59 2.79
N ILE A 43 -19.99 10.31 2.46
CA ILE A 43 -20.98 9.54 1.70
C ILE A 43 -22.08 9.13 2.69
N PRO A 44 -23.31 9.71 2.61
CA PRO A 44 -24.36 9.41 3.57
C PRO A 44 -24.76 7.94 3.47
N ARG A 45 -24.94 7.32 4.64
CA ARG A 45 -25.45 5.96 4.78
C ARG A 45 -26.89 6.02 5.25
N VAL A 46 -27.77 5.29 4.56
CA VAL A 46 -29.09 4.98 5.09
C VAL A 46 -28.97 3.62 5.78
N THR A 47 -29.46 3.49 7.01
CA THR A 47 -29.35 2.25 7.81
C THR A 47 -30.01 1.02 7.17
N GLN A 48 -30.81 1.22 6.11
CA GLN A 48 -31.50 0.17 5.35
C GLN A 48 -30.68 -0.35 4.16
N GLU A 49 -29.53 0.26 3.85
CA GLU A 49 -28.70 -0.12 2.72
C GLU A 49 -27.70 -1.23 3.10
N ASP A 50 -27.72 -2.33 2.35
CA ASP A 50 -26.85 -3.50 2.58
C ASP A 50 -25.46 -3.37 1.92
N TRP A 51 -25.34 -2.55 0.88
CA TRP A 51 -24.09 -2.41 0.12
C TRP A 51 -22.84 -2.07 0.96
N PRO A 52 -22.89 -1.30 2.07
CA PRO A 52 -21.69 -1.02 2.87
C PRO A 52 -21.07 -2.28 3.49
N HIS A 53 -21.86 -3.33 3.75
CA HIS A 53 -21.38 -4.61 4.30
C HIS A 53 -20.59 -5.43 3.28
N ARG A 54 -20.70 -5.08 2.00
CA ARG A 54 -19.98 -5.73 0.89
C ARG A 54 -18.57 -5.16 0.70
N ILE A 55 -18.21 -4.11 1.43
CA ILE A 55 -16.90 -3.45 1.34
C ILE A 55 -15.98 -3.95 2.47
N LYS A 56 -14.78 -4.38 2.09
CA LYS A 56 -13.69 -4.70 3.02
C LYS A 56 -12.44 -3.88 2.72
N LEU A 57 -11.77 -3.40 3.76
CA LEU A 57 -10.40 -2.92 3.65
C LEU A 57 -9.49 -4.10 3.92
N VAL A 58 -9.06 -4.77 2.87
CA VAL A 58 -7.87 -5.60 2.97
C VAL A 58 -6.71 -4.62 2.81
N SER A 59 -5.62 -4.70 3.58
CA SER A 59 -4.47 -3.79 3.48
C SER A 59 -3.16 -4.53 3.70
N VAL A 60 -2.15 -4.16 2.89
CA VAL A 60 -0.75 -4.53 3.07
C VAL A 60 0.05 -3.24 2.98
N THR A 61 0.98 -3.01 3.90
CA THR A 61 1.81 -1.80 3.85
C THR A 61 2.76 -1.84 2.65
N GLY A 62 2.79 -0.79 1.83
CA GLY A 62 3.73 -0.66 0.71
C GLY A 62 5.19 -0.46 1.13
N ILE A 63 6.13 -0.82 0.28
CA ILE A 63 7.56 -0.51 0.45
C ILE A 63 7.77 0.96 0.06
N ASP A 64 8.32 1.77 0.97
CA ASP A 64 8.45 3.22 0.77
C ASP A 64 9.92 3.64 0.63
N PHE A 65 10.17 4.59 -0.26
CA PHE A 65 11.47 5.19 -0.52
C PHE A 65 11.42 6.72 -0.31
N ALA A 66 10.50 7.22 0.51
CA ALA A 66 10.41 8.63 0.90
C ALA A 66 11.68 9.12 1.61
N GLY A 67 12.43 8.20 2.22
CA GLY A 67 13.68 8.50 2.90
C GLY A 67 13.42 9.07 4.29
N ARG A 68 12.39 8.59 4.98
CA ARG A 68 12.03 8.94 6.36
C ARG A 68 12.58 7.89 7.32
N ILE A 69 12.67 8.23 8.61
CA ILE A 69 13.13 7.31 9.67
C ILE A 69 12.36 5.97 9.68
N HIS A 70 11.08 5.99 9.30
CA HIS A 70 10.23 4.81 9.19
C HIS A 70 10.61 3.88 8.02
N ASP A 71 11.26 4.43 6.99
CA ASP A 71 11.70 3.71 5.79
C ASP A 71 13.14 3.19 5.92
N VAL A 72 13.78 3.32 7.09
CA VAL A 72 15.20 2.97 7.30
C VAL A 72 15.52 1.57 6.78
N ASP A 73 14.66 0.60 7.10
CA ASP A 73 14.86 -0.78 6.68
C ASP A 73 14.44 -1.01 5.23
N ASP A 74 13.50 -0.24 4.65
CA ASP A 74 13.21 -0.29 3.21
C ASP A 74 14.45 0.18 2.41
N ILE A 75 15.06 1.30 2.81
CA ILE A 75 16.29 1.83 2.21
C ILE A 75 17.46 0.87 2.36
N CYS A 76 17.74 0.43 3.60
CA CYS A 76 18.88 -0.45 3.90
C CYS A 76 18.75 -1.83 3.25
N THR A 77 17.53 -2.30 3.02
CA THR A 77 17.23 -3.61 2.41
C THR A 77 17.31 -3.57 0.90
N TYR A 78 16.74 -2.55 0.26
CA TYR A 78 16.54 -2.55 -1.18
C TYR A 78 17.48 -1.63 -1.96
N VAL A 79 18.21 -0.70 -1.32
CA VAL A 79 19.16 0.18 -2.02
C VAL A 79 20.59 -0.23 -1.71
N LYS A 80 21.24 -0.99 -2.61
CA LYS A 80 22.58 -1.59 -2.40
C LYS A 80 23.67 -0.59 -2.03
N ASN A 81 23.58 0.63 -2.56
CA ASN A 81 24.55 1.70 -2.32
C ASN A 81 24.02 2.80 -1.40
N TRP A 82 23.08 2.51 -0.50
CA TRP A 82 22.45 3.52 0.37
C TRP A 82 23.47 4.38 1.14
N ARG A 83 24.61 3.80 1.56
CA ARG A 83 25.72 4.49 2.24
C ARG A 83 26.37 5.58 1.38
N ASP A 84 26.33 5.43 0.07
CA ASP A 84 26.84 6.42 -0.88
C ASP A 84 25.80 7.51 -1.15
N VAL A 85 24.52 7.14 -1.14
CA VAL A 85 23.37 8.02 -1.42
C VAL A 85 23.10 8.98 -0.25
N TYR A 86 23.18 8.49 1.00
CA TYR A 86 22.77 9.21 2.20
C TYR A 86 23.94 9.49 3.17
N GLY A 87 23.83 10.58 3.93
CA GLY A 87 24.74 10.90 5.03
C GLY A 87 24.66 9.85 6.13
N ILE A 88 25.80 9.56 6.76
CA ILE A 88 25.91 8.60 7.85
C ILE A 88 26.21 9.37 9.14
N ASP A 89 25.54 9.01 10.22
CA ASP A 89 25.84 9.52 11.55
C ASP A 89 27.15 8.88 12.07
N PRO A 90 28.15 9.68 12.47
CA PRO A 90 29.46 9.16 12.84
C PRO A 90 29.47 8.35 14.15
N ASN A 91 28.48 8.54 15.02
CA ASN A 91 28.42 7.85 16.31
C ASN A 91 27.70 6.51 16.20
N SER A 92 26.61 6.45 15.43
CA SER A 92 25.79 5.24 15.29
C SER A 92 26.12 4.40 14.04
N ASN A 93 26.83 4.98 13.06
CA ASN A 93 27.08 4.38 11.75
C ASN A 93 25.77 4.02 10.98
N LEU A 94 24.68 4.71 11.32
CA LEU A 94 23.36 4.60 10.69
C LEU A 94 23.08 5.80 9.78
N LEU A 95 21.97 5.76 9.04
CA LEU A 95 21.48 6.89 8.26
C LEU A 95 21.31 8.14 9.14
N ARG A 96 21.90 9.25 8.72
CA ARG A 96 21.79 10.53 9.42
C ARG A 96 20.40 11.13 9.21
N VAL A 97 19.68 11.34 10.30
CA VAL A 97 18.33 11.92 10.32
C VAL A 97 18.43 13.42 10.63
N TYR A 98 17.78 14.27 9.82
CA TYR A 98 17.62 15.70 10.08
C TYR A 98 16.20 15.98 10.58
N ASN A 99 16.07 16.95 11.49
CA ASN A 99 14.80 17.36 12.10
C ASN A 99 13.99 16.19 12.71
N GLY A 100 14.67 15.12 13.11
CA GLY A 100 14.05 13.92 13.68
C GLY A 100 13.23 13.07 12.70
N ARG A 101 13.19 13.40 11.40
CA ARG A 101 12.28 12.76 10.44
C ARG A 101 12.94 12.21 9.18
N ASP A 102 13.67 13.05 8.44
CA ASP A 102 14.10 12.73 7.07
C ASP A 102 15.60 12.39 7.00
N PHE A 103 15.98 11.44 6.15
CA PHE A 103 17.37 11.13 5.88
C PHE A 103 18.03 12.20 5.04
N HIS A 104 19.27 12.53 5.37
CA HIS A 104 20.05 13.46 4.58
C HIS A 104 20.58 12.82 3.31
N ARG A 105 20.03 13.18 2.15
CA ARG A 105 20.66 12.83 0.86
C ARG A 105 21.94 13.64 0.67
N LYS A 106 23.04 13.00 0.26
CA LYS A 106 24.28 13.72 -0.06
C LYS A 106 24.06 14.59 -1.31
N ALA A 107 24.47 15.85 -1.25
CA ALA A 107 24.26 16.83 -2.33
C ALA A 107 24.77 16.35 -3.70
N ASN A 108 25.93 15.66 -3.71
CA ASN A 108 26.53 15.06 -4.90
C ASN A 108 26.53 13.52 -4.84
N GLY A 109 25.56 12.95 -4.11
CA GLY A 109 25.43 11.50 -3.98
C GLY A 109 25.01 10.86 -5.31
N PRO A 110 25.45 9.62 -5.59
CA PRO A 110 25.01 8.89 -6.77
C PRO A 110 23.51 8.60 -6.72
N ARG A 111 22.96 8.14 -7.86
CA ARG A 111 21.63 7.52 -7.88
C ARG A 111 21.61 6.24 -7.03
N GLY A 112 20.44 5.92 -6.50
CA GLY A 112 20.21 4.63 -5.83
C GLY A 112 20.39 3.46 -6.79
N LYS A 113 21.02 2.39 -6.31
CA LYS A 113 21.14 1.10 -7.00
C LYS A 113 20.24 0.10 -6.32
N LEU A 114 19.11 -0.22 -6.95
CA LEU A 114 18.15 -1.17 -6.41
C LEU A 114 18.66 -2.61 -6.40
N ASP A 115 18.33 -3.33 -5.35
CA ASP A 115 18.33 -4.79 -5.34
C ASP A 115 17.06 -5.32 -6.01
N LYS A 116 17.08 -5.33 -7.35
CA LYS A 116 15.88 -5.62 -8.16
C LYS A 116 15.28 -7.00 -7.86
N ASP A 117 16.11 -8.02 -7.71
CA ASP A 117 15.64 -9.41 -7.50
C ASP A 117 14.96 -9.53 -6.14
N ARG A 118 15.58 -8.97 -5.09
CA ARG A 118 15.01 -8.97 -3.75
C ARG A 118 13.69 -8.19 -3.70
N LEU A 119 13.67 -6.98 -4.27
CA LEU A 119 12.48 -6.15 -4.32
C LEU A 119 11.35 -6.84 -5.09
N ARG A 120 11.63 -7.44 -6.25
CA ARG A 120 10.64 -8.19 -7.03
C ARG A 120 10.04 -9.34 -6.23
N ASN A 121 10.88 -10.15 -5.59
CA ASN A 121 10.42 -11.30 -4.81
C ASN A 121 9.51 -10.89 -3.65
N ASP A 122 9.87 -9.82 -2.94
CA ASP A 122 9.06 -9.30 -1.85
C ASP A 122 7.74 -8.69 -2.35
N LEU A 123 7.76 -7.94 -3.45
CA LEU A 123 6.54 -7.40 -4.09
C LEU A 123 5.58 -8.52 -4.53
N MET A 124 6.11 -9.59 -5.15
CA MET A 124 5.31 -10.77 -5.51
C MET A 124 4.72 -11.43 -4.26
N ARG A 125 5.51 -11.59 -3.19
CA ARG A 125 5.02 -12.15 -1.92
C ARG A 125 3.89 -11.30 -1.34
N MET A 126 4.03 -9.98 -1.34
CA MET A 126 3.00 -9.06 -0.84
C MET A 126 1.72 -9.14 -1.67
N ALA A 127 1.84 -9.19 -3.00
CA ALA A 127 0.71 -9.38 -3.90
C ALA A 127 -0.03 -10.71 -3.63
N ARG A 128 0.72 -11.82 -3.47
CA ARG A 128 0.13 -13.13 -3.10
C ARG A 128 -0.63 -13.07 -1.78
N LEU A 129 0.01 -12.57 -0.72
CA LEU A 129 -0.62 -12.48 0.59
C LEU A 129 -1.93 -11.70 0.52
N ARG A 130 -1.91 -10.55 -0.16
CA ARG A 130 -3.08 -9.69 -0.34
C ARG A 130 -4.20 -10.38 -1.11
N LEU A 131 -3.92 -10.89 -2.30
CA LEU A 131 -4.93 -11.52 -3.16
C LEU A 131 -5.52 -12.78 -2.52
N ARG A 132 -4.70 -13.56 -1.79
CA ARG A 132 -5.17 -14.71 -1.01
C ARG A 132 -6.10 -14.29 0.13
N ALA A 133 -5.77 -13.21 0.84
CA ALA A 133 -6.65 -12.68 1.86
C ALA A 133 -7.98 -12.19 1.26
N CYS A 134 -7.95 -11.47 0.13
CA CYS A 134 -9.17 -11.08 -0.57
C CYS A 134 -10.02 -12.31 -0.96
N ASP A 135 -9.39 -13.34 -1.50
CA ASP A 135 -10.06 -14.58 -1.91
C ASP A 135 -10.72 -15.30 -0.71
N ASN A 136 -10.01 -15.41 0.41
CA ASN A 136 -10.54 -16.00 1.65
C ASN A 136 -11.69 -15.19 2.25
N GLU A 137 -11.67 -13.87 2.06
CA GLU A 137 -12.73 -12.96 2.48
C GLU A 137 -13.92 -12.88 1.51
N LEU A 138 -13.98 -13.80 0.52
CA LEU A 138 -15.05 -13.89 -0.48
C LEU A 138 -15.19 -12.62 -1.34
N ILE A 139 -14.09 -11.90 -1.54
CA ILE A 139 -14.05 -10.72 -2.40
C ILE A 139 -14.12 -11.12 -3.85
N GLN A 140 -14.98 -10.44 -4.60
CA GLN A 140 -15.20 -10.67 -6.03
C GLN A 140 -14.47 -9.66 -6.91
N VAL A 141 -14.36 -8.41 -6.45
CA VAL A 141 -13.64 -7.36 -7.17
C VAL A 141 -12.61 -6.72 -6.25
N VAL A 142 -11.37 -6.70 -6.70
CA VAL A 142 -10.26 -6.13 -5.92
C VAL A 142 -9.88 -4.79 -6.54
N VAL A 143 -10.01 -3.69 -5.79
CA VAL A 143 -9.64 -2.33 -6.24
C VAL A 143 -8.33 -1.91 -5.58
N GLU A 144 -7.35 -1.51 -6.39
CA GLU A 144 -5.96 -1.29 -5.97
C GLU A 144 -5.38 0.00 -6.54
N THR A 145 -4.42 0.61 -5.84
CA THR A 145 -3.59 1.72 -6.35
C THR A 145 -2.16 1.27 -6.67
N GLY A 146 -1.91 -0.05 -6.64
CA GLY A 146 -0.60 -0.69 -6.80
C GLY A 146 -0.17 -1.42 -5.53
N ILE A 147 -0.13 -2.75 -5.56
CA ILE A 147 0.22 -3.56 -4.38
C ILE A 147 1.72 -3.44 -4.09
N GLY A 148 2.04 -3.08 -2.85
CA GLY A 148 3.41 -2.98 -2.39
C GLY A 148 4.14 -1.70 -2.80
N LEU A 149 3.48 -0.80 -3.55
CA LEU A 149 4.00 0.54 -3.83
C LEU A 149 3.70 1.47 -2.66
N GLY A 150 4.74 1.89 -1.94
CA GLY A 150 4.64 3.10 -1.13
C GLY A 150 4.36 4.32 -2.03
N ILE A 151 3.83 5.38 -1.43
CA ILE A 151 3.44 6.59 -2.17
C ILE A 151 4.65 7.30 -2.78
N PHE A 152 5.84 7.11 -2.21
CA PHE A 152 7.07 7.65 -2.74
C PHE A 152 7.95 6.53 -3.32
N ALA A 153 7.89 6.36 -4.64
CA ALA A 153 8.68 5.37 -5.38
C ALA A 153 10.20 5.69 -5.44
N GLY A 154 10.70 6.67 -4.68
CA GLY A 154 12.13 6.98 -4.63
C GLY A 154 12.63 7.91 -5.74
N THR A 155 11.77 8.81 -6.24
CA THR A 155 12.16 9.84 -7.22
C THR A 155 13.34 10.68 -6.72
N ALA A 156 13.38 10.97 -5.41
CA ALA A 156 14.47 11.71 -4.78
C ALA A 156 15.84 11.05 -4.91
N ILE A 157 15.89 9.73 -5.15
CA ILE A 157 17.13 8.96 -5.37
C ILE A 157 17.21 8.33 -6.77
N GLY A 158 16.27 8.68 -7.65
CA GLY A 158 16.28 8.33 -9.08
C GLY A 158 16.02 6.86 -9.38
N ILE A 159 15.16 6.19 -8.60
CA ILE A 159 14.83 4.76 -8.78
C ILE A 159 13.35 4.52 -9.13
N ASP A 160 12.53 5.57 -9.21
CA ASP A 160 11.07 5.48 -9.23
C ASP A 160 10.49 4.77 -10.43
N GLU A 161 11.01 5.02 -11.63
CA GLU A 161 10.59 4.29 -12.83
C GLU A 161 10.80 2.78 -12.68
N THR A 162 11.96 2.38 -12.12
CA THR A 162 12.26 0.96 -11.88
C THR A 162 11.36 0.36 -10.80
N VAL A 163 11.07 1.08 -9.72
CA VAL A 163 10.17 0.61 -8.65
C VAL A 163 8.75 0.39 -9.20
N ARG A 164 8.21 1.35 -9.96
CA ARG A 164 6.86 1.24 -10.55
C ARG A 164 6.78 0.05 -11.51
N SER A 165 7.77 -0.13 -12.39
CA SER A 165 7.82 -1.26 -13.33
C SER A 165 7.95 -2.61 -12.60
N LEU A 166 8.77 -2.69 -11.55
CA LEU A 166 8.88 -3.91 -10.75
C LEU A 166 7.58 -4.26 -10.04
N SER A 167 6.85 -3.29 -9.49
CA SER A 167 5.55 -3.56 -8.87
C SER A 167 4.51 -4.04 -9.88
N ALA A 168 4.35 -3.32 -11.00
CA ALA A 168 3.40 -3.71 -12.04
C ALA A 168 3.67 -5.14 -12.53
N SER A 169 4.94 -5.43 -12.88
CA SER A 169 5.33 -6.75 -13.37
C SER A 169 5.24 -7.86 -12.31
N ALA A 170 5.50 -7.56 -11.04
CA ALA A 170 5.33 -8.52 -9.95
C ALA A 170 3.86 -8.92 -9.77
N ILE A 171 2.93 -7.96 -9.82
CA ILE A 171 1.50 -8.25 -9.68
C ILE A 171 0.99 -9.00 -10.92
N ARG A 172 1.42 -8.60 -12.12
CA ARG A 172 1.10 -9.32 -13.36
C ARG A 172 1.50 -10.78 -13.26
N GLN A 173 2.74 -11.05 -12.86
CA GLN A 173 3.26 -12.40 -12.71
C GLN A 173 2.46 -13.22 -11.68
N VAL A 174 2.09 -12.63 -10.53
CA VAL A 174 1.25 -13.32 -9.53
C VAL A 174 -0.14 -13.63 -10.07
N LEU A 175 -0.75 -12.73 -10.84
CA LEU A 175 -2.06 -12.98 -11.45
C LEU A 175 -1.99 -14.04 -12.56
N GLU A 176 -0.88 -14.14 -13.29
CA GLU A 176 -0.67 -15.20 -14.28
C GLU A 176 -0.41 -16.57 -13.63
N GLU A 177 0.45 -16.61 -12.62
CA GLU A 177 0.86 -17.85 -11.95
C GLU A 177 -0.25 -18.40 -11.04
N ASP A 178 -0.84 -17.53 -10.21
CA ASP A 178 -1.74 -17.94 -9.14
C ASP A 178 -3.22 -17.67 -9.49
N GLY A 179 -3.48 -16.96 -10.59
CA GLY A 179 -4.80 -16.49 -11.01
C GLY A 179 -5.89 -17.58 -11.00
N SER A 180 -5.56 -18.75 -11.53
CA SER A 180 -6.47 -19.90 -11.67
C SER A 180 -6.85 -20.55 -10.33
N THR A 181 -6.12 -20.24 -9.27
CA THR A 181 -6.32 -20.82 -7.95
C THR A 181 -7.11 -19.89 -7.00
N TYR A 182 -7.43 -18.66 -7.42
CA TYR A 182 -8.39 -17.81 -6.69
C TYR A 182 -9.82 -18.23 -7.07
N ARG A 183 -10.67 -18.47 -6.07
CA ARG A 183 -12.04 -19.01 -6.28
C ARG A 183 -13.10 -17.92 -6.36
N ASN A 184 -12.88 -16.83 -5.65
CA ASN A 184 -13.84 -15.75 -5.45
C ASN A 184 -13.48 -14.51 -6.26
N VAL A 185 -12.19 -14.20 -6.41
CA VAL A 185 -11.72 -13.02 -7.16
C VAL A 185 -12.03 -13.15 -8.65
N ARG A 186 -12.89 -12.28 -9.17
CA ARG A 186 -13.37 -12.28 -10.56
C ARG A 186 -12.78 -11.15 -11.41
N ALA A 187 -12.31 -10.08 -10.77
CA ALA A 187 -11.68 -8.96 -11.46
C ALA A 187 -10.75 -8.20 -10.53
N VAL A 188 -9.70 -7.61 -11.10
CA VAL A 188 -8.83 -6.64 -10.43
C VAL A 188 -8.94 -5.30 -11.15
N VAL A 189 -9.13 -4.21 -10.41
CA VAL A 189 -9.21 -2.85 -10.93
C VAL A 189 -8.09 -2.03 -10.31
N PHE A 190 -7.16 -1.54 -11.13
CA PHE A 190 -6.15 -0.58 -10.70
C PHE A 190 -6.67 0.84 -10.89
N ALA A 191 -7.06 1.48 -9.78
CA ALA A 191 -7.49 2.87 -9.67
C ALA A 191 -6.25 3.77 -9.54
N LEU A 192 -5.73 4.29 -10.66
CA LEU A 192 -4.48 5.03 -10.75
C LEU A 192 -4.77 6.46 -11.23
N PRO A 193 -5.07 7.41 -10.33
CA PRO A 193 -5.43 8.76 -10.71
C PRO A 193 -4.26 9.48 -11.43
N LEU A 194 -4.55 10.13 -12.55
CA LEU A 194 -3.61 10.93 -13.31
C LEU A 194 -3.50 12.34 -12.71
N PHE A 195 -2.41 12.61 -12.00
CA PHE A 195 -2.15 13.93 -11.43
C PHE A 195 -1.56 14.89 -12.47
N GLY A 196 -2.38 15.37 -13.40
CA GLY A 196 -2.14 16.56 -14.24
C GLY A 196 -0.86 16.58 -15.10
N LYS A 197 -1.03 16.65 -16.42
CA LYS A 197 0.05 16.84 -17.42
C LYS A 197 0.85 18.14 -17.15
N ARG A 198 1.92 18.10 -16.34
CA ARG A 198 2.89 19.21 -16.24
C ARG A 198 4.16 18.93 -17.06
N HIS A 199 4.09 19.47 -18.28
CA HIS A 199 5.12 20.14 -19.08
C HIS A 199 6.44 19.46 -19.51
N ARG A 200 6.60 19.51 -20.84
CA ARG A 200 7.80 19.84 -21.63
C ARG A 200 9.03 18.93 -21.42
N ASN A 201 9.20 18.03 -22.38
CA ASN A 201 10.49 17.44 -22.79
C ASN A 201 11.09 16.28 -21.99
N SER A 202 10.34 15.54 -21.18
CA SER A 202 10.82 14.21 -20.77
C SER A 202 9.68 13.23 -20.47
N LYS A 203 9.85 11.99 -20.92
CA LYS A 203 9.00 10.83 -20.67
C LYS A 203 8.95 10.53 -19.17
N THR A 204 8.17 11.24 -18.38
CA THR A 204 7.80 10.73 -17.06
C THR A 204 6.71 9.70 -17.27
N GLN A 205 7.08 8.41 -17.24
CA GLN A 205 6.09 7.33 -17.19
C GLN A 205 5.33 7.46 -15.86
N ASP A 206 4.13 8.00 -15.92
CA ASP A 206 3.20 8.01 -14.79
C ASP A 206 2.84 6.57 -14.42
N THR A 207 2.51 6.32 -13.15
CA THR A 207 2.15 5.00 -12.62
C THR A 207 1.03 4.36 -13.45
N TYR A 208 0.05 5.15 -13.88
CA TYR A 208 -0.98 4.71 -14.81
C TYR A 208 -0.40 4.11 -16.09
N GLN A 209 0.53 4.81 -16.76
CA GLN A 209 1.09 4.35 -18.03
C GLN A 209 1.93 3.09 -17.84
N VAL A 210 2.72 3.01 -16.75
CA VAL A 210 3.50 1.81 -16.43
C VAL A 210 2.59 0.59 -16.27
N PHE A 211 1.50 0.73 -15.52
CA PHE A 211 0.54 -0.37 -15.34
C PHE A 211 -0.25 -0.68 -16.62
N ALA A 212 -0.63 0.34 -17.39
CA ALA A 212 -1.30 0.14 -18.68
C ALA A 212 -0.42 -0.62 -19.68
N ASP A 213 0.87 -0.30 -19.75
CA ASP A 213 1.83 -0.99 -20.63
C ASP A 213 2.07 -2.44 -20.17
N GLU A 214 2.15 -2.66 -18.86
CA GLU A 214 2.38 -4.00 -18.29
C GLU A 214 1.15 -4.92 -18.46
N PHE A 215 -0.07 -4.38 -18.30
CA PHE A 215 -1.33 -5.14 -18.40
C PHE A 215 -2.02 -5.05 -19.76
N ASN A 216 -1.33 -4.55 -20.79
CA ASN A 216 -1.85 -4.60 -22.15
C ASN A 216 -2.10 -6.06 -22.60
N GLN A 217 -3.07 -6.28 -23.49
CA GLN A 217 -3.50 -7.62 -23.93
C GLN A 217 -2.37 -8.48 -24.50
N SER A 218 -1.31 -7.88 -25.04
CA SER A 218 -0.13 -8.60 -25.53
C SER A 218 0.79 -9.12 -24.41
N HIS A 219 0.70 -8.55 -23.22
CA HIS A 219 1.62 -8.81 -22.10
C HIS A 219 0.99 -9.60 -20.96
N TYR A 220 -0.30 -9.39 -20.69
CA TYR A 220 -1.01 -10.13 -19.64
C TYR A 220 -1.88 -11.24 -20.22
N GLN A 221 -1.63 -12.47 -19.78
CA GLN A 221 -2.37 -13.67 -20.21
C GLN A 221 -3.04 -14.40 -19.03
N GLY A 222 -3.16 -13.75 -17.87
CA GLY A 222 -3.76 -14.36 -16.69
C GLY A 222 -5.29 -14.52 -16.80
N PRO A 223 -5.89 -15.46 -16.05
CA PRO A 223 -7.31 -15.79 -16.17
C PRO A 223 -8.25 -14.77 -15.51
N ILE A 224 -7.72 -13.88 -14.67
CA ILE A 224 -8.51 -12.85 -13.98
C ILE A 224 -8.46 -11.56 -14.80
N PRO A 225 -9.60 -11.04 -15.30
CA PRO A 225 -9.64 -9.74 -15.97
C PRO A 225 -9.05 -8.61 -15.12
N VAL A 226 -8.24 -7.77 -15.76
CA VAL A 226 -7.63 -6.58 -15.15
C VAL A 226 -8.12 -5.32 -15.86
N LEU A 227 -8.55 -4.33 -15.11
CA LEU A 227 -8.92 -3.00 -15.61
C LEU A 227 -7.96 -1.95 -15.02
N ILE A 228 -7.41 -1.07 -15.87
CA ILE A 228 -6.68 0.12 -15.44
C ILE A 228 -7.60 1.33 -15.59
N ALA A 229 -7.78 2.12 -14.53
CA ALA A 229 -8.73 3.23 -14.49
C ALA A 229 -8.11 4.49 -13.86
N ASP A 230 -8.25 5.62 -14.54
CA ASP A 230 -7.99 6.96 -13.97
C ASP A 230 -9.22 7.41 -13.19
N GLN A 231 -9.37 6.89 -11.96
CA GLN A 231 -10.52 7.16 -11.12
C GLN A 231 -10.16 7.06 -9.64
N ASP A 232 -10.98 7.73 -8.84
CA ASP A 232 -11.00 7.60 -7.39
C ASP A 232 -11.38 6.16 -6.97
N MET A 233 -10.47 5.51 -6.23
CA MET A 233 -10.66 4.15 -5.73
C MET A 233 -11.93 4.02 -4.90
N HIS A 234 -12.22 4.97 -4.00
CA HIS A 234 -13.39 4.89 -3.12
C HIS A 234 -14.69 4.98 -3.90
N ARG A 235 -14.75 5.86 -4.91
CA ARG A 235 -15.93 5.94 -5.81
C ARG A 235 -16.16 4.65 -6.57
N LEU A 236 -15.09 4.02 -7.08
CA LEU A 236 -15.18 2.71 -7.72
C LEU A 236 -15.67 1.65 -6.74
N THR A 237 -15.08 1.58 -5.55
CA THR A 237 -15.47 0.63 -4.49
C THR A 237 -16.95 0.74 -4.16
N VAL A 238 -17.46 1.96 -3.92
CA VAL A 238 -18.88 2.20 -3.63
C VAL A 238 -19.77 1.80 -4.79
N ALA A 239 -19.41 2.17 -6.03
CA ALA A 239 -20.18 1.80 -7.21
C ALA A 239 -20.26 0.28 -7.39
N ILE A 240 -19.14 -0.43 -7.23
CA ILE A 240 -19.08 -1.90 -7.32
C ILE A 240 -19.93 -2.56 -6.22
N ALA A 241 -19.82 -2.08 -4.98
CA ALA A 241 -20.60 -2.59 -3.86
C ALA A 241 -22.11 -2.40 -4.06
N ARG A 242 -22.52 -1.23 -4.58
CA ARG A 242 -23.93 -0.93 -4.92
C ARG A 242 -24.48 -1.80 -6.04
N ASN A 243 -23.61 -2.29 -6.93
CA ASN A 243 -23.97 -3.29 -7.94
C ASN A 243 -24.01 -4.73 -7.38
N GLY A 244 -23.86 -4.90 -6.07
CA GLY A 244 -24.05 -6.18 -5.39
C GLY A 244 -22.80 -7.04 -5.28
N PHE A 245 -21.61 -6.53 -5.63
CA PHE A 245 -20.38 -7.30 -5.51
C PHE A 245 -19.71 -7.10 -4.15
N ASN A 246 -19.11 -8.17 -3.63
CA ASN A 246 -18.14 -8.05 -2.55
C ASN A 246 -16.85 -7.44 -3.10
N VAL A 247 -16.42 -6.33 -2.52
CA VAL A 247 -15.31 -5.53 -3.03
C VAL A 247 -14.30 -5.23 -1.93
N SER A 248 -13.03 -5.34 -2.28
CA SER A 248 -11.95 -4.82 -1.44
C SER A 248 -11.36 -3.55 -2.02
N GLU A 249 -10.94 -2.65 -1.15
CA GLU A 249 -10.03 -1.57 -1.54
C GLU A 249 -8.74 -1.60 -0.71
N LEU A 250 -7.65 -1.15 -1.31
CA LEU A 250 -6.37 -1.00 -0.62
C LEU A 250 -6.41 0.22 0.27
N ASN A 251 -6.31 0.04 1.59
CA ASN A 251 -5.93 1.16 2.45
C ASN A 251 -4.40 1.33 2.40
N PRO A 252 -3.88 2.46 1.88
CA PRO A 252 -2.45 2.68 1.73
C PRO A 252 -1.69 2.91 3.05
N ALA A 253 -2.35 3.00 4.20
CA ALA A 253 -1.73 3.48 5.44
C ALA A 253 -0.58 2.59 5.96
N ASP A 254 0.63 3.17 5.93
CA ASP A 254 1.87 3.01 6.71
C ASP A 254 2.21 1.70 7.49
N SER A 255 3.51 1.55 7.64
CA SER A 255 4.34 0.50 8.25
C SER A 255 4.17 0.28 9.75
N HIS A 256 3.37 1.12 10.42
CA HIS A 256 3.06 0.96 11.84
C HIS A 256 1.69 0.28 11.97
N GLY A 257 1.67 -0.90 12.59
CA GLY A 257 0.49 -1.79 12.69
C GLY A 257 -0.74 -1.23 13.41
N VAL A 258 -0.72 0.06 13.77
CA VAL A 258 -1.83 0.91 14.21
C VAL A 258 -1.56 2.29 13.62
N PHE A 259 -2.56 2.85 12.93
CA PHE A 259 -2.74 4.30 12.75
C PHE A 259 -1.44 5.11 12.86
N GLY A 260 -0.64 5.20 11.80
CA GLY A 260 0.67 5.85 11.80
C GLY A 260 0.65 7.38 11.96
N GLU A 261 -0.33 7.93 12.64
CA GLU A 261 -0.27 8.50 14.00
C GLU A 261 -1.74 8.96 14.28
N TYR A 262 -2.16 9.70 15.29
CA TYR A 262 -2.07 11.17 15.29
C TYR A 262 -1.79 11.89 13.93
N TRP A 263 -1.96 11.27 12.75
CA TRP A 263 -1.99 11.81 11.37
C TRP A 263 -0.95 12.89 11.05
N GLN A 264 0.19 12.81 11.74
CA GLN A 264 1.27 13.79 11.79
C GLN A 264 0.81 15.25 11.99
N ASN A 265 -0.20 15.52 12.84
CA ASN A 265 -0.67 16.88 13.20
C ASN A 265 -0.66 17.93 12.03
N ARG A 266 -1.49 17.69 10.98
CA ARG A 266 -2.00 18.68 10.01
C ARG A 266 -1.01 19.33 9.00
N GLY A 267 -0.81 18.68 7.86
CA GLY A 267 -0.27 19.24 6.60
C GLY A 267 -0.41 18.22 5.45
N PRO A 268 -0.28 18.55 4.15
CA PRO A 268 -0.81 17.70 3.08
C PRO A 268 0.20 16.66 2.55
N ALA A 269 0.03 15.39 2.90
CA ALA A 269 0.47 14.25 2.08
C ALA A 269 -0.73 13.52 1.46
N VAL A 270 -0.55 12.98 0.25
CA VAL A 270 -1.61 12.24 -0.48
C VAL A 270 -2.02 10.96 0.26
N GLU A 271 -1.09 10.33 0.98
CA GLU A 271 -1.35 9.20 1.90
C GLU A 271 -2.26 9.58 3.05
N GLU A 272 -1.94 10.71 3.68
CA GLU A 272 -2.71 11.28 4.79
C GLU A 272 -4.10 11.66 4.28
N LYS A 273 -4.23 12.18 3.06
CA LYS A 273 -5.54 12.46 2.47
C LYS A 273 -6.35 11.19 2.17
N LEU A 274 -5.72 10.14 1.61
CA LEU A 274 -6.34 8.82 1.30
C LEU A 274 -6.73 8.01 2.54
N ALA A 275 -5.91 8.11 3.59
CA ALA A 275 -6.28 7.55 4.85
C ALA A 275 -7.43 8.39 5.44
N LEU A 276 -7.41 9.74 5.36
CA LEU A 276 -8.37 10.62 6.05
C LEU A 276 -9.78 10.41 5.48
N THR A 277 -9.85 10.08 4.19
CA THR A 277 -11.05 9.68 3.44
C THR A 277 -11.59 8.31 3.84
N THR A 278 -10.89 7.58 4.70
CA THR A 278 -11.36 6.34 5.32
C THR A 278 -11.67 6.59 6.81
N VAL A 279 -12.76 7.30 7.10
CA VAL A 279 -13.24 7.60 8.47
C VAL A 279 -13.48 6.32 9.30
N GLY A 280 -13.57 5.16 8.64
CA GLY A 280 -13.76 3.85 9.28
C GLY A 280 -12.64 3.40 10.19
N LEU A 281 -11.47 4.03 10.10
CA LEU A 281 -10.40 3.84 11.07
C LEU A 281 -10.56 4.81 12.25
N LEU A 282 -10.77 6.11 12.02
CA LEU A 282 -10.98 7.10 13.10
C LEU A 282 -12.13 6.72 14.07
N VAL A 283 -13.12 5.96 13.58
CA VAL A 283 -14.30 5.54 14.33
C VAL A 283 -14.33 4.02 14.59
N GLN A 284 -13.23 3.29 14.37
CA GLN A 284 -13.03 2.01 15.06
C GLN A 284 -12.66 2.28 16.53
N HIS A 285 -13.65 2.84 17.23
CA HIS A 285 -13.80 2.90 18.65
C HIS A 285 -12.71 3.66 19.44
N HIS A 286 -13.05 4.88 19.87
CA HIS A 286 -12.67 5.39 21.20
C HIS A 286 -13.29 4.59 22.37
N LEU A 287 -13.76 3.36 22.10
CA LEU A 287 -14.12 2.30 23.03
C LEU A 287 -13.36 1.05 22.60
N ILE A 288 -12.03 1.04 22.75
CA ILE A 288 -11.09 -0.07 22.43
C ILE A 288 -11.87 -1.36 22.24
N ASN A 289 -12.12 -1.76 20.99
CA ASN A 289 -12.80 -3.03 20.73
C ASN A 289 -11.86 -4.12 21.29
N PRO A 290 -12.20 -4.78 22.41
CA PRO A 290 -11.28 -5.69 23.09
C PRO A 290 -10.98 -6.91 22.22
N TYR A 291 -11.84 -7.21 21.24
CA TYR A 291 -11.70 -8.30 20.29
C TYR A 291 -10.60 -8.06 19.24
N VAL A 292 -10.18 -6.82 19.00
CA VAL A 292 -9.01 -6.50 18.15
C VAL A 292 -7.70 -6.85 18.86
N LEU A 293 -7.72 -6.94 20.19
CA LEU A 293 -6.56 -7.41 20.97
C LEU A 293 -6.58 -8.93 21.19
N ASN A 294 -7.62 -9.64 20.73
CA ASN A 294 -7.72 -11.08 20.87
C ASN A 294 -6.82 -11.79 19.84
N PRO A 295 -5.70 -12.41 20.25
CA PRO A 295 -4.78 -13.08 19.33
C PRO A 295 -5.40 -14.28 18.60
N ASP A 296 -6.54 -14.80 19.08
CA ASP A 296 -7.22 -15.94 18.47
C ASP A 296 -8.01 -15.55 17.20
N HIS A 297 -8.23 -14.25 16.97
CA HIS A 297 -8.86 -13.74 15.75
C HIS A 297 -7.86 -13.54 14.60
N TYR A 298 -6.56 -13.83 14.82
CA TYR A 298 -5.52 -13.69 13.82
C TYR A 298 -5.07 -15.06 13.35
N HIS A 299 -5.37 -15.37 12.08
CA HIS A 299 -4.92 -16.60 11.43
C HIS A 299 -3.57 -16.35 10.74
N LEU A 300 -2.56 -17.15 11.07
CA LEU A 300 -1.33 -17.23 10.29
C LEU A 300 -1.64 -18.08 9.06
N ILE A 301 -1.60 -17.46 7.88
CA ILE A 301 -1.64 -18.14 6.57
C ILE A 301 -0.20 -18.39 6.12
#